data_AF-A0A2M8L8Y8-F1
#
_entry.id   AF-A0A2M8L8Y8-F1
#
_cell.length_a   1.000
_cell.length_b   1.000
_cell.length_c   1.000
_cell.angle_alpha   90.00
_cell.angle_beta   90.00
_cell.angle_gamma   90.00
#
_symmetry.space_group_name_H-M   'P 1'
#
loop_
_entity.id
_entity.type
_entity.pdbx_description
1 polymer ?
#
loop_
_entity_poly.entity_id
_entity_poly.type
_entity_poly.pdbx_seq_one_letter_code
_entity_poly.pdbx_strand_id
1 'polypeptide(L)'
;MANRHLSRSIAMQVLFEWDFNNHHNHSAVQIDDIINRNLREFAPGVEEKSFVGELVKGVLKERKKLDNIIEKTAPEWPLGQVAIIDRNVLRIGLYELIFGNPKQVPPRVAINEAIELAKTFGGETAGKFVNGVLGTVYREMGEPGKDDRKKEISLEELGGAVVYRKKGDDVFLAFVHDVFGYWTLSKGHLEKGEDTKAGTVREIKEEMGVNIEIQEELGVNEYVASHPEKGQVRKKVIYFLAKTEEENLILGASGGLDDARWFKPDELDGLNIYDDLKPIIVKAIKLLKS
;
A
#
# COMPACT_ATOMS: atom_id res chain seq x y z
N MET A 1 -26.50 -6.54 5.04
CA MET A 1 -25.25 -7.33 5.13
C MET A 1 -25.27 -8.56 4.22
N ALA A 2 -26.26 -9.46 4.32
CA ALA A 2 -26.38 -10.64 3.44
C ALA A 2 -26.35 -10.31 1.92
N ASN A 3 -26.97 -9.19 1.52
CA ASN A 3 -27.01 -8.78 0.11
C ASN A 3 -25.64 -8.38 -0.45
N ARG A 4 -24.75 -7.82 0.38
CA ARG A 4 -23.41 -7.38 -0.05
C ARG A 4 -22.43 -8.54 -0.14
N HIS A 5 -22.52 -9.51 0.77
CA HIS A 5 -21.75 -10.75 0.66
C HIS A 5 -22.09 -11.47 -0.65
N LEU A 6 -23.39 -11.67 -0.92
CA LEU A 6 -23.86 -12.24 -2.18
C LEU A 6 -23.39 -11.42 -3.40
N SER A 7 -23.48 -10.09 -3.33
CA SER A 7 -23.01 -9.22 -4.41
C SER A 7 -21.50 -9.38 -4.69
N ARG A 8 -20.67 -9.57 -3.66
CA ARG A 8 -19.25 -9.85 -3.86
C ARG A 8 -19.00 -11.23 -4.46
N SER A 9 -19.78 -12.24 -4.07
CA SER A 9 -19.73 -13.57 -4.69
C SER A 9 -20.02 -13.48 -6.19
N ILE A 10 -21.05 -12.72 -6.58
CA ILE A 10 -21.39 -12.47 -7.99
C ILE A 10 -20.27 -11.71 -8.69
N ALA A 11 -19.74 -10.65 -8.07
CA ALA A 11 -18.63 -9.88 -8.63
C ALA A 11 -17.39 -10.76 -8.87
N MET A 12 -17.10 -11.69 -7.94
CA MET A 12 -16.03 -12.68 -8.09
C MET A 12 -16.31 -13.60 -9.27
N GLN A 13 -17.53 -14.14 -9.40
CA GLN A 13 -17.89 -15.01 -10.53
C GLN A 13 -17.76 -14.28 -11.88
N VAL A 14 -18.21 -13.03 -11.96
CA VAL A 14 -18.06 -12.17 -13.15
C VAL A 14 -16.59 -11.95 -13.50
N LEU A 15 -15.76 -11.61 -12.51
CA LEU A 15 -14.33 -11.38 -12.72
C LEU A 15 -13.59 -12.67 -13.07
N PHE A 16 -13.96 -13.79 -12.46
CA PHE A 16 -13.45 -15.13 -12.80
C PHE A 16 -13.78 -15.46 -14.25
N GLU A 17 -15.03 -15.28 -14.68
CA GLU A 17 -15.44 -15.57 -16.05
C GLU A 17 -14.69 -14.70 -17.07
N TRP A 18 -14.50 -13.42 -16.74
CA TRP A 18 -13.73 -12.50 -17.56
C TRP A 18 -12.24 -12.90 -17.66
N ASP A 19 -11.63 -13.27 -16.53
CA ASP A 19 -10.21 -13.63 -16.43
C ASP A 19 -9.92 -15.01 -17.05
N PHE A 20 -10.84 -15.97 -16.87
CA PHE A 20 -10.77 -17.31 -17.47
C PHE A 20 -10.76 -17.26 -19.00
N ASN A 21 -11.44 -16.29 -19.60
CA ASN A 21 -11.45 -16.07 -21.06
C ASN A 21 -10.22 -15.26 -21.56
N ASN A 22 -9.07 -15.37 -20.88
CA ASN A 22 -7.78 -14.73 -21.25
C ASN A 22 -7.87 -13.22 -21.51
N HIS A 23 -8.78 -12.51 -20.85
CA HIS A 23 -9.00 -11.09 -21.07
C HIS A 23 -9.34 -10.73 -22.52
N HIS A 24 -9.85 -11.65 -23.35
CA HIS A 24 -10.20 -11.36 -24.75
C HIS A 24 -11.04 -10.08 -24.80
N ASN A 25 -10.56 -9.06 -25.53
CA ASN A 25 -11.06 -7.67 -25.55
C ASN A 25 -12.58 -7.57 -25.35
N HIS A 26 -13.01 -7.54 -24.10
CA HIS A 26 -14.38 -7.32 -23.73
C HIS A 26 -14.57 -5.82 -23.66
N SER A 27 -15.23 -5.25 -24.68
CA SER A 27 -15.79 -3.91 -24.61
C SER A 27 -16.64 -3.74 -23.35
N ALA A 28 -16.86 -2.51 -22.90
CA ALA A 28 -17.70 -2.25 -21.72
C ALA A 28 -19.09 -2.91 -21.81
N VAL A 29 -19.64 -3.02 -23.02
CA VAL A 29 -20.92 -3.71 -23.31
C VAL A 29 -20.85 -5.20 -22.95
N GLN A 30 -19.74 -5.87 -23.25
CA GLN A 30 -19.57 -7.30 -22.95
C GLN A 30 -19.44 -7.56 -21.45
N ILE A 31 -18.89 -6.63 -20.67
CA ILE A 31 -18.83 -6.75 -19.20
C ILE A 31 -20.23 -6.66 -18.59
N ASP A 32 -21.06 -5.73 -19.06
CA ASP A 32 -22.44 -5.59 -18.60
C ASP A 32 -23.28 -6.84 -18.91
N ASP A 33 -23.04 -7.49 -20.06
CA ASP A 33 -23.68 -8.76 -20.41
C ASP A 33 -23.29 -9.90 -19.45
N ILE A 34 -22.00 -10.01 -19.10
CA ILE A 34 -21.50 -11.01 -18.13
C ILE A 34 -22.13 -10.76 -16.75
N ILE A 35 -22.17 -9.50 -16.30
CA ILE A 35 -22.80 -9.09 -15.04
C ILE A 35 -24.28 -9.50 -15.02
N ASN A 36 -25.03 -9.14 -16.06
CA ASN A 36 -26.46 -9.42 -16.16
C ASN A 36 -26.76 -10.92 -16.16
N ARG A 37 -25.94 -11.73 -16.85
CA ARG A 37 -26.10 -13.18 -16.86
C ARG A 37 -25.85 -13.80 -15.49
N ASN A 38 -24.76 -13.42 -14.82
CA ASN A 38 -24.43 -13.91 -13.49
C ASN A 38 -25.48 -13.48 -12.44
N LEU A 39 -25.98 -12.24 -12.51
CA LEU A 39 -27.07 -11.76 -11.65
C LEU A 39 -28.36 -12.57 -11.84
N ARG A 40 -28.71 -12.89 -13.10
CA ARG A 40 -29.91 -13.66 -13.41
C ARG A 40 -29.84 -15.09 -12.87
N GLU A 41 -28.67 -15.70 -12.96
CA GLU A 41 -28.45 -17.09 -12.56
C GLU A 41 -28.34 -17.25 -11.04
N PHE A 42 -27.50 -16.45 -10.39
CA PHE A 42 -27.08 -16.67 -9.00
C PHE A 42 -27.75 -15.74 -8.00
N ALA A 43 -28.49 -14.74 -8.47
CA ALA A 43 -29.14 -13.74 -7.63
C ALA A 43 -30.52 -13.31 -8.14
N PRO A 44 -31.43 -14.26 -8.46
CA PRO A 44 -32.77 -13.92 -8.87
C PRO A 44 -33.48 -13.17 -7.73
N GLY A 45 -33.78 -11.89 -7.95
CA GLY A 45 -34.46 -11.03 -6.98
C GLY A 45 -33.56 -10.06 -6.19
N VAL A 46 -32.25 -10.00 -6.47
CA VAL A 46 -31.39 -8.97 -5.87
C VAL A 46 -31.66 -7.59 -6.50
N GLU A 47 -32.01 -6.63 -5.65
CA GLU A 47 -32.28 -5.23 -6.03
C GLU A 47 -30.98 -4.41 -6.19
N GLU A 48 -29.90 -4.77 -5.48
CA GLU A 48 -28.61 -4.06 -5.43
C GLU A 48 -27.69 -4.37 -6.65
N LYS A 49 -28.26 -4.34 -7.86
CA LYS A 49 -27.50 -4.59 -9.10
C LYS A 49 -26.38 -3.57 -9.34
N SER A 50 -26.55 -2.35 -8.83
CA SER A 50 -25.58 -1.27 -8.98
C SER A 50 -24.26 -1.59 -8.29
N PHE A 51 -24.28 -2.19 -7.09
CA PHE A 51 -23.06 -2.46 -6.33
C PHE A 51 -22.15 -3.47 -7.02
N VAL A 52 -22.73 -4.54 -7.60
CA VAL A 52 -21.96 -5.54 -8.37
C VAL A 52 -21.26 -4.86 -9.56
N GLY A 53 -22.00 -4.03 -10.31
CA GLY A 53 -21.45 -3.32 -11.46
C GLY A 53 -20.36 -2.32 -11.08
N GLU A 54 -20.56 -1.55 -10.01
CA GLU A 54 -19.57 -0.61 -9.49
C GLU A 54 -18.28 -1.33 -9.06
N LEU A 55 -18.41 -2.44 -8.33
CA LEU A 55 -17.28 -3.22 -7.84
C LEU A 55 -16.51 -3.85 -9.01
N VAL A 56 -17.19 -4.53 -9.93
CA VAL A 56 -16.54 -5.16 -11.10
C VAL A 56 -15.85 -4.11 -11.97
N LYS A 57 -16.54 -3.03 -12.33
CA LYS A 57 -15.97 -1.99 -13.19
C LYS A 57 -14.81 -1.27 -12.52
N GLY A 58 -14.91 -1.02 -11.22
CA GLY A 58 -13.84 -0.44 -10.41
C GLY A 58 -12.59 -1.33 -10.38
N VAL A 59 -12.75 -2.62 -10.09
CA VAL A 59 -11.66 -3.60 -10.12
C VAL A 59 -11.01 -3.66 -11.50
N LEU A 60 -11.79 -3.73 -12.57
CA LEU A 60 -11.26 -3.79 -13.94
C LEU A 60 -10.50 -2.51 -14.32
N LYS A 61 -11.00 -1.35 -13.92
CA LYS A 61 -10.36 -0.05 -14.15
C LYS A 61 -8.98 0.02 -13.49
N GLU A 62 -8.89 -0.40 -12.23
CA GLU A 62 -7.65 -0.32 -11.43
C GLU A 62 -6.80 -1.60 -11.52
N ARG A 63 -7.18 -2.57 -12.35
CA ARG A 63 -6.60 -3.92 -12.40
C ARG A 63 -5.07 -3.93 -12.42
N LYS A 64 -4.44 -3.13 -13.29
CA LYS A 64 -2.97 -3.08 -13.40
C LYS A 64 -2.31 -2.67 -12.10
N LYS A 65 -2.90 -1.73 -11.37
CA LYS A 65 -2.40 -1.26 -10.08
C LYS A 65 -2.61 -2.32 -9.00
N LEU A 66 -3.79 -2.95 -8.97
CA LEU A 66 -4.10 -4.04 -8.05
C LEU A 66 -3.15 -5.24 -8.27
N ASP A 67 -2.94 -5.64 -9.52
CA ASP A 67 -2.05 -6.74 -9.91
C ASP A 67 -0.60 -6.47 -9.44
N ASN A 68 -0.10 -5.25 -9.65
CA ASN A 68 1.24 -4.85 -9.20
C ASN A 68 1.38 -4.92 -7.66
N ILE A 69 0.37 -4.43 -6.92
CA ILE A 69 0.37 -4.52 -5.46
C ILE A 69 0.40 -5.98 -5.01
N ILE A 70 -0.38 -6.86 -5.63
CA ILE A 70 -0.37 -8.31 -5.30
C ILE A 70 1.02 -8.90 -5.52
N GLU A 71 1.66 -8.62 -6.67
CA GLU A 71 2.99 -9.14 -7.00
C GLU A 71 4.06 -8.68 -6.01
N LYS A 72 4.01 -7.41 -5.59
CA LYS A 72 4.95 -6.84 -4.62
C LYS A 72 4.75 -7.38 -3.21
N THR A 73 3.51 -7.59 -2.79
CA THR A 73 3.19 -8.10 -1.46
C THR A 73 3.37 -9.63 -1.35
N ALA A 74 3.30 -10.37 -2.46
CA ALA A 74 3.47 -11.82 -2.51
C ALA A 74 4.55 -12.24 -3.54
N PRO A 75 5.83 -11.86 -3.34
CA PRO A 75 6.88 -12.07 -4.33
C PRO A 75 7.15 -13.55 -4.62
N GLU A 76 6.92 -14.43 -3.64
CA GLU A 76 7.07 -15.88 -3.77
C GLU A 76 5.97 -16.54 -4.62
N TRP A 77 4.91 -15.80 -4.96
CA TRP A 77 3.75 -16.31 -5.70
C TRP A 77 3.46 -15.41 -6.92
N PRO A 78 4.14 -15.66 -8.06
CA PRO A 78 3.88 -14.91 -9.29
C PRO A 78 2.39 -14.91 -9.63
N LEU A 79 1.85 -13.77 -10.02
CA LEU A 79 0.40 -13.59 -10.21
C LEU A 79 -0.22 -14.59 -11.21
N GLY A 80 0.56 -15.03 -12.20
CA GLY A 80 0.17 -16.05 -13.17
C GLY A 80 0.03 -17.46 -12.58
N GLN A 81 0.66 -17.75 -11.44
CA GLN A 81 0.57 -19.02 -10.72
C GLN A 81 -0.51 -19.01 -9.63
N VAL A 82 -0.97 -17.82 -9.22
CA VAL A 82 -2.12 -17.68 -8.32
C VAL A 82 -3.38 -18.15 -9.04
N ALA A 83 -4.18 -18.99 -8.37
CA ALA A 83 -5.46 -19.46 -8.90
C ALA A 83 -6.33 -18.26 -9.30
N ILE A 84 -7.03 -18.37 -10.45
CA ILE A 84 -7.85 -17.28 -11.00
C ILE A 84 -8.85 -16.76 -9.97
N ILE A 85 -9.44 -17.67 -9.19
CA ILE A 85 -10.35 -17.35 -8.08
C ILE A 85 -9.65 -16.47 -7.05
N ASP A 86 -8.56 -16.95 -6.46
CA ASP A 86 -7.81 -16.26 -5.39
C ASP A 86 -7.31 -14.89 -5.85
N ARG A 87 -6.81 -14.81 -7.09
CA ARG A 87 -6.38 -13.55 -7.71
C ARG A 87 -7.52 -12.55 -7.81
N ASN A 88 -8.71 -12.98 -8.24
CA ASN A 88 -9.87 -12.07 -8.34
C ASN A 88 -10.44 -11.70 -6.96
N VAL A 89 -10.36 -12.59 -5.97
CA VAL A 89 -10.70 -12.26 -4.58
C VAL A 89 -9.74 -11.22 -4.01
N LEU A 90 -8.42 -11.35 -4.26
CA LEU A 90 -7.44 -10.34 -3.88
C LEU A 90 -7.73 -8.99 -4.54
N ARG A 91 -8.03 -8.96 -5.84
CA ARG A 91 -8.39 -7.74 -6.55
C ARG A 91 -9.62 -7.06 -5.94
N ILE A 92 -10.68 -7.82 -5.62
CA ILE A 92 -11.88 -7.28 -4.95
C ILE A 92 -11.50 -6.69 -3.59
N GLY A 93 -10.81 -7.47 -2.76
CA GLY A 93 -10.43 -7.06 -1.41
C GLY A 93 -9.55 -5.80 -1.41
N LEU A 94 -8.53 -5.76 -2.28
CA LEU A 94 -7.66 -4.60 -2.45
C LEU A 94 -8.40 -3.39 -2.99
N TYR A 95 -9.31 -3.58 -3.96
CA TYR A 95 -10.09 -2.47 -4.50
C TYR A 95 -10.96 -1.82 -3.42
N GLU A 96 -11.69 -2.63 -2.65
CA GLU A 96 -12.50 -2.12 -1.53
C GLU A 96 -11.63 -1.49 -0.43
N LEU A 97 -10.43 -2.03 -0.20
CA LEU A 97 -9.51 -1.52 0.81
C LEU A 97 -8.92 -0.15 0.43
N ILE A 98 -8.51 0.03 -0.82
CA ILE A 98 -7.75 1.19 -1.30
C ILE A 98 -8.68 2.29 -1.84
N PHE A 99 -9.74 1.91 -2.54
CA PHE A 99 -10.64 2.83 -3.25
C PHE A 99 -12.06 2.85 -2.70
N GLY A 100 -12.42 1.89 -1.84
CA GLY A 100 -13.73 1.82 -1.23
C GLY A 100 -13.99 2.97 -0.26
N ASN A 101 -15.26 3.30 -0.04
CA ASN A 101 -15.67 4.29 0.94
C ASN A 101 -15.69 3.66 2.35
N PRO A 102 -14.80 4.05 3.28
CA PRO A 102 -14.72 3.42 4.61
C PRO A 102 -15.99 3.58 5.45
N LYS A 103 -16.81 4.61 5.16
CA LYS A 103 -18.11 4.81 5.83
C LYS A 103 -19.17 3.81 5.37
N GLN A 104 -19.01 3.25 4.17
CA GLN A 104 -19.94 2.26 3.62
C GLN A 104 -19.49 0.83 3.89
N VAL A 105 -18.19 0.56 3.73
CA VAL A 105 -17.57 -0.74 4.02
C VAL A 105 -16.30 -0.46 4.80
N PRO A 106 -16.27 -0.73 6.12
CA PRO A 106 -15.06 -0.58 6.90
C PRO A 106 -13.94 -1.48 6.36
N PRO A 107 -12.68 -1.04 6.36
CA PRO A 107 -11.54 -1.82 5.85
C PRO A 107 -11.47 -3.26 6.39
N ARG A 108 -11.69 -3.44 7.70
CA ARG A 108 -11.71 -4.77 8.33
C ARG A 108 -12.84 -5.67 7.82
N VAL A 109 -13.99 -5.07 7.49
CA VAL A 109 -15.10 -5.80 6.90
C VAL A 109 -14.74 -6.21 5.48
N ALA A 110 -14.15 -5.33 4.67
CA ALA A 110 -13.67 -5.68 3.32
C ALA A 110 -12.66 -6.84 3.35
N ILE A 111 -11.69 -6.81 4.27
CA ILE A 111 -10.70 -7.87 4.45
C ILE A 111 -11.38 -9.19 4.86
N ASN A 112 -12.24 -9.17 5.88
CA ASN A 112 -12.95 -10.36 6.33
C ASN A 112 -13.82 -10.97 5.23
N GLU A 113 -14.54 -10.14 4.48
CA GLU A 113 -15.39 -10.59 3.36
C GLU A 113 -14.56 -11.22 2.25
N ALA A 114 -13.39 -10.65 1.91
CA ALA A 114 -12.47 -11.25 0.95
C ALA A 114 -11.93 -12.60 1.44
N ILE A 115 -11.58 -12.72 2.72
CA ILE A 115 -11.13 -14.00 3.31
C ILE A 115 -12.22 -15.06 3.23
N GLU A 116 -13.47 -14.71 3.55
CA GLU A 116 -14.59 -15.66 3.48
C GLU A 116 -14.92 -16.05 2.05
N LEU A 117 -14.79 -15.14 1.07
CA LEU A 117 -14.89 -15.49 -0.35
C LEU A 117 -13.79 -16.47 -0.75
N ALA A 118 -12.54 -16.20 -0.37
CA ALA A 118 -11.42 -17.10 -0.66
C ALA A 118 -11.66 -18.51 -0.09
N LYS A 119 -12.14 -18.60 1.15
CA LYS A 119 -12.50 -19.90 1.76
C LYS A 119 -13.62 -20.60 1.01
N THR A 120 -14.64 -19.86 0.61
CA THR A 120 -15.82 -20.40 -0.09
C THR A 120 -15.44 -21.03 -1.43
N PHE A 121 -14.54 -20.39 -2.19
CA PHE A 121 -14.23 -20.82 -3.55
C PHE A 121 -12.88 -21.56 -3.69
N GLY A 122 -11.93 -21.38 -2.76
CA GLY A 122 -10.57 -21.94 -2.79
C GLY A 122 -10.14 -22.68 -1.52
N GLY A 123 -10.99 -22.74 -0.49
CA GLY A 123 -10.73 -23.45 0.77
C GLY A 123 -9.83 -22.69 1.76
N GLU A 124 -9.48 -23.36 2.87
CA GLU A 124 -8.77 -22.73 4.00
C GLU A 124 -7.38 -22.19 3.64
N THR A 125 -6.66 -22.85 2.72
CA THR A 125 -5.35 -22.40 2.26
C THR A 125 -5.45 -21.08 1.50
N ALA A 126 -6.46 -20.91 0.64
CA ALA A 126 -6.75 -19.67 -0.05
C ALA A 126 -7.10 -18.55 0.94
N GLY A 127 -7.93 -18.86 1.95
CA GLY A 127 -8.27 -17.91 3.01
C GLY A 127 -7.04 -17.38 3.76
N LYS A 128 -6.08 -18.24 4.10
CA LYS A 128 -4.81 -17.84 4.75
C LYS A 128 -3.94 -16.98 3.85
N PHE A 129 -3.83 -17.33 2.56
CA PHE A 129 -3.08 -16.56 1.58
C PHE A 129 -3.65 -15.15 1.40
N VAL A 130 -4.96 -15.04 1.17
CA VAL A 130 -5.66 -13.75 1.03
C VAL A 130 -5.53 -12.89 2.29
N ASN A 131 -5.67 -13.48 3.48
CA ASN A 131 -5.45 -12.77 4.73
C ASN A 131 -4.02 -12.21 4.87
N GLY A 132 -3.01 -12.99 4.46
CA GLY A 132 -1.62 -12.55 4.49
C GLY A 132 -1.38 -11.32 3.63
N VAL A 133 -1.82 -11.36 2.37
CA VAL A 133 -1.64 -10.26 1.40
C VAL A 133 -2.42 -9.01 1.84
N LEU A 134 -3.73 -9.13 2.07
CA LEU A 134 -4.55 -7.98 2.46
C LEU A 134 -4.14 -7.40 3.81
N GLY A 135 -3.69 -8.25 4.75
CA GLY A 135 -3.19 -7.81 6.04
C GLY A 135 -1.90 -6.99 5.94
N THR A 136 -0.99 -7.35 5.04
CA THR A 136 0.23 -6.57 4.78
C THR A 136 -0.11 -5.20 4.21
N VAL A 137 -0.93 -5.15 3.16
CA VAL A 137 -1.38 -3.89 2.56
C VAL A 137 -2.11 -3.01 3.57
N TYR A 138 -2.98 -3.60 4.40
CA TYR A 138 -3.69 -2.87 5.44
C TYR A 138 -2.74 -2.23 6.46
N ARG A 139 -1.66 -2.92 6.86
CA ARG A 139 -0.63 -2.36 7.76
C ARG A 139 0.11 -1.19 7.14
N GLU A 140 0.49 -1.30 5.87
CA GLU A 140 1.22 -0.25 5.16
C GLU A 140 0.38 1.01 4.93
N MET A 141 -0.93 0.84 4.71
CA MET A 141 -1.89 1.96 4.68
C MET A 141 -2.08 2.64 6.04
N GLY A 142 -1.52 2.09 7.11
CA GLY A 142 -1.81 2.52 8.47
C GLY A 142 -3.25 2.21 8.83
N GLU A 143 -3.71 0.98 8.64
CA GLU A 143 -4.89 0.35 9.26
C GLU A 143 -6.17 1.17 9.54
N PRO A 144 -6.76 1.92 8.60
CA PRO A 144 -7.94 2.75 8.86
C PRO A 144 -9.12 1.96 9.49
N GLY A 145 -9.78 2.53 10.51
CA GLY A 145 -11.05 2.03 11.07
C GLY A 145 -11.00 1.05 12.25
N LYS A 146 -9.86 0.90 12.96
CA LYS A 146 -9.85 0.16 14.23
C LYS A 146 -10.19 1.08 15.41
N ASP A 147 -11.43 0.98 15.89
CA ASP A 147 -11.94 1.54 17.16
C ASP A 147 -11.97 3.09 17.23
N ASP A 148 -13.01 3.72 16.66
CA ASP A 148 -13.38 5.14 16.85
C ASP A 148 -13.90 5.45 18.28
N ARG A 149 -13.59 4.62 19.27
CA ARG A 149 -13.77 5.00 20.68
C ARG A 149 -12.63 5.93 21.04
N LYS A 150 -12.95 7.19 21.37
CA LYS A 150 -12.09 8.24 21.94
C LYS A 150 -11.00 7.69 22.89
N LYS A 151 -9.94 7.09 22.34
CA LYS A 151 -8.66 6.92 22.99
C LYS A 151 -7.87 8.16 22.63
N GLU A 152 -7.13 8.71 23.60
CA GLU A 152 -6.07 9.66 23.28
C GLU A 152 -5.29 9.12 22.10
N ILE A 153 -5.27 9.88 21.00
CA ILE A 153 -4.50 9.53 19.82
C ILE A 153 -3.05 9.43 20.28
N SER A 154 -2.51 8.22 20.35
CA SER A 154 -1.13 8.03 20.78
C SER A 154 -0.23 8.72 19.75
N LEU A 155 0.68 9.57 20.24
CA LEU A 155 1.73 10.16 19.42
C LEU A 155 2.82 9.11 19.22
N GLU A 156 3.10 8.79 17.96
CA GLU A 156 4.30 8.04 17.59
C GLU A 156 5.29 9.00 16.95
N GLU A 157 6.47 9.08 17.55
CA GLU A 157 7.58 9.87 17.02
C GLU A 157 8.45 8.98 16.14
N LEU A 158 8.77 9.50 14.96
CA LEU A 158 9.57 8.82 13.96
C LEU A 158 10.74 9.70 13.56
N GLY A 159 11.88 9.06 13.31
CA GLY A 159 13.06 9.68 12.73
C GLY A 159 13.15 9.33 11.25
N GLY A 160 13.31 10.32 10.39
CA GLY A 160 13.51 10.12 8.95
C GLY A 160 14.67 10.93 8.43
N ALA A 161 15.18 10.57 7.25
CA ALA A 161 16.27 11.31 6.64
C ALA A 161 16.13 11.45 5.12
N VAL A 162 16.51 12.62 4.61
CA VAL A 162 16.98 12.76 3.23
C VAL A 162 18.46 12.41 3.26
N VAL A 163 18.76 11.16 2.92
CA VAL A 163 20.15 10.67 2.85
C VAL A 163 20.72 11.04 1.50
N TYR A 164 21.91 11.66 1.51
CA TYR A 164 22.63 11.99 0.29
C TYR A 164 24.06 11.48 0.30
N ARG A 165 24.60 11.31 -0.90
CA ARG A 165 26.04 11.10 -1.14
C ARG A 165 26.52 12.00 -2.26
N LYS A 166 27.83 12.28 -2.28
CA LYS A 166 28.48 13.03 -3.36
C LYS A 166 29.45 12.13 -4.11
N LYS A 167 29.51 12.26 -5.43
CA LYS A 167 30.51 11.60 -6.28
C LYS A 167 31.07 12.64 -7.25
N GLY A 168 32.18 13.27 -6.87
CA GLY A 168 32.63 14.48 -7.55
C GLY A 168 31.64 15.62 -7.32
N ASP A 169 31.21 16.28 -8.40
CA ASP A 169 30.24 17.38 -8.35
C ASP A 169 28.78 16.89 -8.31
N ASP A 170 28.54 15.60 -8.57
CA ASP A 170 27.21 15.02 -8.56
C ASP A 170 26.72 14.73 -7.13
N VAL A 171 25.45 15.06 -6.89
CA VAL A 171 24.72 14.77 -5.65
C VAL A 171 23.65 13.72 -5.94
N PHE A 172 23.56 12.71 -5.10
CA PHE A 172 22.55 11.66 -5.17
C PHE A 172 21.77 11.61 -3.87
N LEU A 173 20.45 11.43 -3.95
CA LEU A 173 19.53 11.28 -2.84
C LEU A 173 18.99 9.86 -2.80
N ALA A 174 19.00 9.22 -1.63
CA ALA A 174 18.42 7.89 -1.46
C ALA A 174 16.91 7.98 -1.24
N PHE A 175 16.17 7.11 -1.92
CA PHE A 175 14.74 6.90 -1.72
C PHE A 175 14.47 5.41 -1.58
N VAL A 176 13.44 5.08 -0.82
CA VAL A 176 12.86 3.73 -0.73
C VAL A 176 11.54 3.70 -1.48
N HIS A 177 11.20 2.55 -2.08
CA HIS A 177 10.00 2.37 -2.88
C HIS A 177 9.02 1.46 -2.14
N ASP A 178 7.78 1.91 -2.02
CA ASP A 178 6.72 1.13 -1.38
C ASP A 178 5.96 0.22 -2.36
N VAL A 179 5.19 -0.70 -1.80
CA VAL A 179 4.38 -1.62 -2.62
C VAL A 179 3.26 -0.91 -3.40
N PHE A 180 2.91 0.33 -3.07
CA PHE A 180 1.88 1.11 -3.76
C PHE A 180 2.38 1.80 -5.02
N GLY A 181 3.70 1.75 -5.28
CA GLY A 181 4.31 2.39 -6.45
C GLY A 181 4.87 3.77 -6.18
N TYR A 182 5.07 4.16 -4.92
CA TYR A 182 5.58 5.46 -4.53
C TYR A 182 7.02 5.39 -4.03
N TRP A 183 7.82 6.37 -4.44
CA TRP A 183 9.11 6.67 -3.85
C TRP A 183 8.90 7.57 -2.62
N THR A 184 9.47 7.17 -1.49
CA THR A 184 9.38 7.89 -0.22
C THR A 184 10.76 8.01 0.42
N LEU A 185 10.85 8.89 1.41
CA LEU A 185 12.01 8.98 2.29
C LEU A 185 11.94 7.87 3.34
N SER A 186 13.12 7.35 3.69
CA SER A 186 13.25 6.34 4.74
C SER A 186 12.95 6.94 6.11
N LYS A 187 12.15 6.22 6.91
CA LYS A 187 11.67 6.68 8.22
C LYS A 187 11.36 5.49 9.12
N GLY A 188 11.63 5.63 10.41
CA GLY A 188 11.45 4.56 11.37
C GLY A 188 11.05 5.02 12.76
N HIS A 189 10.72 4.08 13.64
CA HIS A 189 10.15 4.36 14.95
C HIS A 189 11.23 4.74 15.97
N LEU A 190 11.01 5.82 16.73
CA LEU A 190 11.90 6.18 17.82
C LEU A 190 11.51 5.43 19.09
N GLU A 191 12.49 4.90 19.81
CA GLU A 191 12.27 4.29 21.11
C GLU A 191 11.94 5.35 22.17
N LYS A 192 11.24 4.95 23.24
CA LYS A 192 10.80 5.89 24.26
C LYS A 192 12.00 6.49 25.01
N GLY A 193 12.20 7.81 24.84
CA GLY A 193 13.32 8.53 25.44
C GLY A 193 14.63 8.45 24.65
N GLU A 194 14.60 7.87 23.45
CA GLU A 194 15.74 7.86 22.53
C GLU A 194 16.00 9.27 21.99
N ASP A 195 17.28 9.59 21.79
CA ASP A 195 17.64 10.81 21.08
C ASP A 195 17.20 10.71 19.61
N THR A 196 16.49 11.72 19.12
CA THR A 196 15.88 11.71 17.78
C THR A 196 16.93 11.48 16.69
N LYS A 197 18.13 12.06 16.82
CA LYS A 197 19.19 11.89 15.82
C LYS A 197 19.74 10.47 15.89
N ALA A 198 20.07 9.98 17.09
CA ALA A 198 20.56 8.62 17.27
C ALA A 198 19.58 7.56 16.74
N GLY A 199 18.30 7.69 17.06
CA GLY A 199 17.26 6.78 16.57
C GLY A 199 17.08 6.85 15.06
N THR A 200 17.16 8.05 14.46
CA THR A 200 17.17 8.18 12.99
C THR A 200 18.34 7.42 12.36
N VAL A 201 19.55 7.52 12.90
CA VAL A 201 20.71 6.78 12.36
C VAL A 201 20.48 5.26 12.43
N ARG A 202 19.93 4.76 13.55
CA ARG A 202 19.61 3.34 13.72
C ARG A 202 18.58 2.85 12.70
N GLU A 203 17.45 3.55 12.58
CA GLU A 203 16.36 3.18 11.67
C GLU A 203 16.79 3.21 10.20
N ILE A 204 17.54 4.25 9.78
CA ILE A 204 18.07 4.34 8.41
C ILE A 204 19.00 3.17 8.09
N LYS A 205 19.80 2.74 9.06
CA LYS A 205 20.67 1.57 8.90
C LYS A 205 19.89 0.27 8.79
N GLU A 206 18.82 0.11 9.57
CA GLU A 206 17.95 -1.07 9.49
C GLU A 206 17.20 -1.14 8.15
N GLU A 207 16.73 0.00 7.64
CA GLU A 207 15.89 0.05 6.45
C GLU A 207 16.68 0.10 5.13
N MET A 208 17.81 0.82 5.10
CA MET A 208 18.61 1.02 3.87
C MET A 208 20.03 0.44 3.94
N GLY A 209 20.44 -0.13 5.07
CA GLY A 209 21.74 -0.79 5.21
C GLY A 209 22.95 0.13 5.28
N VAL A 210 22.77 1.45 5.31
CA VAL A 210 23.86 2.44 5.24
C VAL A 210 24.08 3.16 6.56
N ASN A 211 25.34 3.46 6.89
CA ASN A 211 25.66 4.36 7.99
C ASN A 211 25.58 5.81 7.52
N ILE A 212 24.96 6.67 8.33
CA ILE A 212 24.74 8.08 7.99
C ILE A 212 25.27 9.02 9.06
N GLU A 213 25.64 10.23 8.64
CA GLU A 213 26.00 11.35 9.50
C GLU A 213 24.93 12.45 9.37
N ILE A 214 24.20 12.73 10.46
CA ILE A 214 23.16 13.77 10.48
C ILE A 214 23.81 15.16 10.51
N GLN A 215 23.32 16.04 9.63
CA GLN A 215 23.80 17.41 9.50
C GLN A 215 22.76 18.42 10.01
N GLU A 216 21.66 18.57 9.29
CA GLU A 216 20.67 19.65 9.50
C GLU A 216 19.25 19.09 9.67
N GLU A 217 18.41 19.80 10.42
CA GLU A 217 16.98 19.46 10.51
C GLU A 217 16.20 20.07 9.32
N LEU A 218 15.53 19.21 8.56
CA LEU A 218 14.72 19.62 7.42
C LEU A 218 13.31 20.03 7.85
N GLY A 219 12.77 19.39 8.88
CA GLY A 219 11.52 19.79 9.51
C GLY A 219 10.65 18.60 9.86
N VAL A 220 9.40 18.88 10.17
CA VAL A 220 8.46 17.90 10.71
C VAL A 220 7.31 17.68 9.74
N ASN A 221 6.98 16.41 9.50
CA ASN A 221 5.75 16.01 8.82
C ASN A 221 4.83 15.29 9.82
N GLU A 222 3.57 15.71 9.90
CA GLU A 222 2.57 15.11 10.78
C GLU A 222 1.35 14.63 10.00
N TYR A 223 1.02 13.36 10.19
CA TYR A 223 -0.16 12.75 9.59
C TYR A 223 -0.81 11.78 10.57
N VAL A 224 -2.11 11.53 10.38
CA VAL A 224 -2.84 10.52 11.15
C VAL A 224 -2.82 9.23 10.37
N ALA A 225 -2.22 8.21 10.96
CA ALA A 225 -2.32 6.83 10.52
C ALA A 225 -3.17 6.06 11.53
N SER A 226 -3.56 4.85 11.20
CA SER A 226 -4.21 3.94 12.14
C SER A 226 -3.31 2.71 12.34
N HIS A 227 -3.32 2.16 13.55
CA HIS A 227 -2.39 1.12 13.98
C HIS A 227 -3.17 -0.10 14.48
N PRO A 228 -2.70 -1.33 14.20
CA PRO A 228 -3.39 -2.54 14.59
C PRO A 228 -3.76 -2.64 16.04
N GLU A 229 -2.91 -2.29 16.99
CA GLU A 229 -3.32 -2.44 18.40
C GLU A 229 -3.80 -1.14 19.05
N LYS A 230 -3.41 0.01 18.49
CA LYS A 230 -3.51 1.31 19.16
C LYS A 230 -4.65 2.20 18.63
N GLY A 231 -5.24 1.90 17.46
CA GLY A 231 -6.27 2.73 16.84
C GLY A 231 -5.67 3.89 16.05
N GLN A 232 -6.35 5.04 15.98
CA GLN A 232 -5.76 6.24 15.35
C GLN A 232 -4.50 6.68 16.10
N VAL A 233 -3.42 6.85 15.36
CA VAL A 233 -2.11 7.28 15.83
C VAL A 233 -1.70 8.52 15.05
N ARG A 234 -1.28 9.56 15.77
CA ARG A 234 -0.65 10.72 15.15
C ARG A 234 0.81 10.36 14.97
N LYS A 235 1.26 10.24 13.72
CA LYS A 235 2.67 10.06 13.41
C LYS A 235 3.29 11.43 13.21
N LYS A 236 4.36 11.69 13.95
CA LYS A 236 5.20 12.88 13.81
C LYS A 236 6.58 12.44 13.38
N VAL A 237 6.93 12.73 12.13
CA VAL A 237 8.22 12.36 11.55
C VAL A 237 9.10 13.60 11.52
N ILE A 238 10.26 13.54 12.18
CA ILE A 238 11.29 14.57 12.10
C ILE A 238 12.29 14.14 11.04
N TYR A 239 12.43 14.95 9.99
CA TYR A 239 13.35 14.67 8.90
C TYR A 239 14.65 15.44 9.06
N PHE A 240 15.77 14.74 8.87
CA PHE A 240 17.11 15.31 8.83
C PHE A 240 17.73 15.22 7.45
N LEU A 241 18.64 16.14 7.14
CA LEU A 241 19.61 15.96 6.07
C LEU A 241 20.75 15.13 6.62
N ALA A 242 21.08 14.02 5.96
CA ALA A 242 22.14 13.14 6.40
C ALA A 242 23.07 12.74 5.24
N LYS A 243 24.37 12.70 5.50
CA LYS A 243 25.38 12.32 4.52
C LYS A 243 25.80 10.87 4.72
N THR A 244 26.11 10.16 3.64
CA THR A 244 26.87 8.91 3.68
C THR A 244 27.93 8.87 2.58
N GLU A 245 28.99 8.11 2.81
CA GLU A 245 29.98 7.76 1.80
C GLU A 245 29.68 6.39 1.14
N GLU A 246 28.68 5.67 1.66
CA GLU A 246 28.31 4.35 1.18
C GLU A 246 27.46 4.43 -0.09
N GLU A 247 27.76 3.57 -1.07
CA GLU A 247 27.04 3.53 -2.35
C GLU A 247 25.96 2.43 -2.38
N ASN A 248 26.14 1.35 -1.61
CA ASN A 248 25.24 0.21 -1.64
C ASN A 248 24.07 0.42 -0.68
N LEU A 249 22.87 0.57 -1.22
CA LEU A 249 21.63 0.50 -0.45
C LEU A 249 21.21 -0.97 -0.36
N ILE A 250 20.99 -1.45 0.86
CA ILE A 250 20.49 -2.80 1.13
C ILE A 250 19.19 -2.64 1.89
N LEU A 251 18.08 -2.96 1.23
CA LEU A 251 16.77 -2.85 1.84
C LEU A 251 16.61 -3.88 2.96
N GLY A 252 16.15 -3.42 4.13
CA GLY A 252 15.77 -4.29 5.24
C GLY A 252 14.60 -5.21 4.88
N ALA A 253 14.51 -6.37 5.56
CA ALA A 253 13.49 -7.39 5.27
C ALA A 253 12.07 -7.03 5.76
N SER A 254 11.89 -5.89 6.42
CA SER A 254 10.64 -5.48 7.07
C SER A 254 10.19 -4.11 6.56
N GLY A 255 8.89 -3.93 6.35
CA GLY A 255 8.31 -2.57 6.21
C GLY A 255 7.54 -2.26 4.94
N GLY A 256 7.23 -3.25 4.09
CA GLY A 256 6.41 -2.98 2.90
C GLY A 256 7.12 -2.16 1.83
N LEU A 257 8.45 -2.22 1.84
CA LEU A 257 9.33 -1.62 0.87
C LEU A 257 9.84 -2.73 -0.04
N ASP A 258 10.01 -2.43 -1.33
CA ASP A 258 10.48 -3.39 -2.32
C ASP A 258 11.65 -2.92 -3.18
N ASP A 259 12.10 -1.67 -3.01
CA ASP A 259 13.29 -1.15 -3.67
C ASP A 259 13.94 -0.02 -2.86
N ALA A 260 15.23 0.22 -3.10
CA ALA A 260 15.96 1.37 -2.56
C ALA A 260 16.97 1.85 -3.62
N ARG A 261 16.90 3.13 -4.01
CA ARG A 261 17.72 3.67 -5.10
C ARG A 261 18.20 5.08 -4.84
N TRP A 262 19.31 5.39 -5.51
CA TRP A 262 19.87 6.73 -5.62
C TRP A 262 19.28 7.45 -6.82
N PHE A 263 18.86 8.70 -6.61
CA PHE A 263 18.39 9.59 -7.66
C PHE A 263 19.14 10.92 -7.62
N LYS A 264 19.46 11.47 -8.78
CA LYS A 264 19.88 12.86 -8.89
C LYS A 264 18.68 13.79 -8.68
N PRO A 265 18.88 15.02 -8.17
CA PRO A 265 17.79 15.96 -7.95
C PRO A 265 16.91 16.27 -9.18
N ASP A 266 17.47 16.21 -10.38
CA ASP A 266 16.78 16.42 -11.67
C ASP A 266 15.96 15.20 -12.13
N GLU A 267 16.20 14.01 -11.58
CA GLU A 267 15.41 12.81 -11.88
C GLU A 267 14.11 12.73 -11.07
N LEU A 268 13.96 13.56 -10.03
CA LEU A 268 12.83 13.48 -9.09
C LEU A 268 11.48 13.88 -9.68
N ASP A 269 11.47 14.76 -10.70
CA ASP A 269 10.23 15.25 -11.31
C ASP A 269 9.42 14.14 -12.01
N GLY A 270 10.07 13.03 -12.38
CA GLY A 270 9.44 11.87 -12.99
C GLY A 270 8.96 10.79 -12.00
N LEU A 271 9.20 10.97 -10.69
CA LEU A 271 8.89 9.97 -9.69
C LEU A 271 7.51 10.20 -9.05
N ASN A 272 6.81 9.10 -8.79
CA ASN A 272 5.61 9.12 -7.97
C ASN A 272 6.00 9.28 -6.50
N ILE A 273 6.02 10.51 -6.00
CA ILE A 273 6.36 10.84 -4.60
C ILE A 273 5.11 11.41 -3.91
N TYR A 274 4.91 11.06 -2.63
CA TYR A 274 3.84 11.64 -1.83
C TYR A 274 3.98 13.17 -1.71
N ASP A 275 2.88 13.89 -1.89
CA ASP A 275 2.87 15.37 -1.96
C ASP A 275 3.37 16.04 -0.66
N ASP A 276 3.14 15.40 0.48
CA ASP A 276 3.55 15.87 1.82
C ASP A 276 5.07 15.82 2.03
N LEU A 277 5.80 15.03 1.25
CA LEU A 277 7.27 14.93 1.32
C LEU A 277 7.98 15.97 0.44
N LYS A 278 7.31 16.51 -0.57
CA LYS A 278 7.91 17.47 -1.52
C LYS A 278 8.56 18.68 -0.82
N PRO A 279 7.94 19.31 0.21
CA PRO A 279 8.57 20.44 0.91
C PRO A 279 9.90 20.08 1.59
N ILE A 280 9.98 18.89 2.21
CA ILE A 280 11.19 18.37 2.87
C ILE A 280 12.31 18.17 1.85
N ILE A 281 12.00 17.52 0.73
CA ILE A 281 12.95 17.23 -0.35
C ILE A 281 13.47 18.52 -0.98
N VAL A 282 12.59 19.47 -1.28
CA VAL A 282 12.98 20.78 -1.85
C VAL A 282 13.91 21.54 -0.90
N LYS A 283 13.66 21.50 0.41
CA LYS A 283 14.55 22.12 1.40
C LYS A 283 15.93 21.45 1.41
N ALA A 284 15.99 20.12 1.37
CA ALA A 284 17.26 19.39 1.30
C ALA A 284 18.07 19.78 0.06
N ILE A 285 17.45 19.80 -1.12
CA ILE A 285 18.12 20.17 -2.38
C ILE A 285 18.68 21.59 -2.32
N LYS A 286 17.96 22.53 -1.71
CA LYS A 286 18.45 23.92 -1.52
C LYS A 286 19.71 23.96 -0.64
N LEU A 287 19.72 23.21 0.47
CA LEU A 287 20.89 23.13 1.36
C LEU A 287 22.10 22.50 0.66
N LEU A 288 21.90 21.49 -0.18
CA LEU A 288 22.99 20.81 -0.88
C LEU A 288 23.62 21.61 -2.03
N LYS A 289 22.92 22.64 -2.51
CA LYS A 289 23.40 23.60 -3.52
C LYS A 289 24.07 24.84 -2.91
N SER A 290 23.97 25.01 -1.58
CA SER A 290 24.57 26.12 -0.83
C SER A 290 26.01 25.79 -0.44
#